data_AF-A0A0G0PIW2-F1
#
_entry.id   AF-A0A0G0PIW2-F1
#
_cell.length_a   1.000
_cell.length_b   1.000
_cell.length_c   1.000
_cell.angle_alpha   90.00
_cell.angle_beta   90.00
_cell.angle_gamma   90.00
#
_symmetry.space_group_name_H-M   'P 1'
#
loop_
_entity.id
_entity.type
_entity.pdbx_description
1 polymer ?
#
loop_
_entity_poly.entity_id
_entity_poly.type
_entity_poly.pdbx_seq_one_letter_code
_entity_poly.pdbx_strand_id
1 'polypeptide(L)'
;MNIVTSKIPGERAKQYAAWLLYCEVGSLEKTLKVWERIQGQNDTEMIPILGVYMGKPVGLATLKRWSSRYNWKERTELKNTEDLEDMRFQFKKIKQTRAYKIAILLDRVLDRLSRQLDQGMYVSTRDLYTLWKMHRVEEGLSIGNYQVITYQQPPAEPKSPEEIELDKQIEEAVDQFHKNKHKDDQPTIT
;
A
#
# COMPACT_ATOMS: atom_id res chain seq x y z
N MET A 1 1.40 -20.26 -2.91
CA MET A 1 1.10 -19.45 -4.11
C MET A 1 2.20 -19.77 -5.10
N ASN A 2 1.89 -20.49 -6.18
CA ASN A 2 2.88 -20.82 -7.21
C ASN A 2 3.11 -19.56 -8.04
N ILE A 3 4.35 -19.08 -8.08
CA ILE A 3 4.75 -17.94 -8.90
C ILE A 3 4.52 -18.34 -10.37
N VAL A 4 3.60 -17.67 -11.07
CA VAL A 4 3.19 -18.03 -12.44
C VAL A 4 4.20 -17.56 -13.48
N THR A 5 5.15 -16.68 -13.11
CA THR A 5 6.26 -16.27 -13.98
C THR A 5 7.40 -17.28 -14.06
N SER A 6 7.06 -18.56 -14.04
CA SER A 6 7.98 -19.62 -14.41
C SER A 6 8.39 -19.52 -15.89
N LYS A 7 9.50 -20.18 -16.23
CA LYS A 7 10.00 -20.32 -17.60
C LYS A 7 8.88 -20.89 -18.49
N ILE A 8 8.55 -20.19 -19.58
CA ILE A 8 7.48 -20.63 -20.49
C ILE A 8 7.92 -21.91 -21.23
N PRO A 9 7.02 -22.86 -21.53
CA PRO A 9 7.34 -24.03 -22.34
C PRO A 9 8.04 -23.64 -23.66
N GLY A 10 9.21 -24.23 -23.94
CA GLY A 10 10.00 -23.94 -25.13
C GLY A 10 10.94 -22.72 -25.02
N GLU A 11 10.84 -21.91 -23.96
CA GLU A 11 11.84 -20.89 -23.64
C GLU A 11 13.15 -21.58 -23.21
N ARG A 12 14.30 -21.11 -23.67
CA ARG A 12 15.61 -21.63 -23.19
C ARG A 12 16.05 -20.88 -21.94
N ALA A 13 16.88 -21.48 -21.10
CA ALA A 13 17.39 -20.86 -19.87
C ALA A 13 18.01 -19.47 -20.12
N LYS A 14 18.79 -19.33 -21.21
CA LYS A 14 19.36 -18.06 -21.66
C LYS A 14 18.31 -17.00 -22.03
N GLN A 15 17.21 -17.41 -22.66
CA GLN A 15 16.13 -16.49 -23.05
C GLN A 15 15.36 -16.02 -21.81
N TYR A 16 15.09 -16.95 -20.90
CA TYR A 16 14.48 -16.66 -19.61
C TYR A 16 15.34 -15.73 -18.76
N ALA A 17 16.65 -15.98 -18.67
CA ALA A 17 17.58 -15.11 -17.95
C ALA A 17 17.64 -13.70 -18.57
N ALA A 18 17.58 -13.59 -19.91
CA ALA A 18 17.49 -12.31 -20.60
C ALA A 18 16.18 -11.57 -20.30
N TRP A 19 15.07 -12.29 -20.17
CA TRP A 19 13.80 -11.71 -19.74
C TRP A 19 13.83 -11.24 -18.28
N LEU A 20 14.43 -12.02 -17.37
CA LEU A 20 14.63 -11.59 -15.98
C LEU A 20 15.45 -10.30 -15.92
N LEU A 21 16.56 -10.22 -16.66
CA LEU A 21 17.34 -8.99 -16.74
C LEU A 21 16.50 -7.83 -17.30
N TYR A 22 15.69 -8.08 -18.34
CA TYR A 22 14.76 -7.09 -18.88
C TYR A 22 13.74 -6.59 -17.85
N CYS A 23 13.25 -7.45 -16.94
CA CYS A 23 12.35 -7.03 -15.86
C CYS A 23 13.00 -5.98 -14.95
N GLU A 24 14.29 -6.10 -14.68
CA GLU A 24 15.03 -5.17 -13.82
C GLU A 24 15.30 -3.82 -14.48
N VAL A 25 15.59 -3.80 -15.80
CA VAL A 25 16.02 -2.58 -16.51
C VAL A 25 14.97 -1.92 -17.40
N GLY A 26 13.92 -2.64 -17.79
CA GLY A 26 12.76 -2.14 -18.53
C GLY A 26 12.98 -1.74 -19.99
N SER A 27 14.17 -1.93 -20.57
CA SER A 27 14.48 -1.59 -21.98
C SER A 27 15.43 -2.59 -22.58
N LEU A 28 15.20 -3.00 -23.83
CA LEU A 28 16.03 -3.97 -24.54
C LEU A 28 17.46 -3.45 -24.76
N GLU A 29 17.60 -2.16 -25.08
CA GLU A 29 18.89 -1.49 -25.24
C GLU A 29 19.67 -1.45 -23.93
N LYS A 30 18.99 -1.19 -22.81
CA LYS A 30 19.59 -1.28 -21.47
C LYS A 30 19.93 -2.73 -21.12
N THR A 31 19.06 -3.69 -21.42
CA THR A 31 19.31 -5.11 -21.18
C THR A 31 20.57 -5.56 -21.88
N LEU A 32 20.76 -5.16 -23.15
CA LEU A 32 21.97 -5.48 -23.90
C LEU A 32 23.21 -4.86 -23.25
N LYS A 33 23.20 -3.56 -22.94
CA LYS A 33 24.33 -2.88 -22.31
C LYS A 33 24.71 -3.49 -20.97
N VAL A 34 23.72 -3.84 -20.14
CA VAL A 34 23.97 -4.47 -18.84
C VAL A 34 24.51 -5.88 -19.03
N TRP A 35 23.99 -6.65 -19.98
CA TRP A 35 24.49 -7.97 -20.30
C TRP A 35 25.96 -7.93 -20.80
N GLU A 36 26.29 -7.02 -21.70
CA GLU A 36 27.66 -6.81 -22.17
C GLU A 36 28.61 -6.47 -21.02
N ARG A 37 28.18 -5.63 -20.09
CA ARG A 37 28.95 -5.28 -18.88
C ARG A 37 29.16 -6.47 -17.95
N ILE A 38 28.11 -7.27 -17.68
CA ILE A 38 28.20 -8.50 -16.86
C ILE A 38 29.20 -9.51 -17.46
N GLN A 39 29.36 -9.52 -18.78
CA GLN A 39 30.35 -10.36 -19.46
C GLN A 39 31.76 -9.74 -19.50
N GLY A 40 31.87 -8.41 -19.59
CA GLY A 40 33.15 -7.70 -19.64
C GLY A 40 33.82 -7.54 -18.27
N GLN A 41 33.04 -7.57 -17.19
CA GLN A 41 33.54 -7.51 -15.82
C GLN A 41 33.45 -8.91 -15.20
N ASN A 42 34.57 -9.50 -14.78
CA ASN A 42 34.61 -10.68 -13.89
C ASN A 42 34.10 -10.33 -12.47
N ASP A 43 33.09 -9.45 -12.39
CA ASP A 43 32.75 -8.71 -11.19
C ASP A 43 31.43 -9.25 -10.67
N THR A 44 31.57 -9.95 -9.55
CA THR A 44 30.62 -10.95 -9.05
C THR A 44 29.53 -10.30 -8.19
N GLU A 45 29.35 -8.98 -8.27
CA GLU A 45 28.40 -8.24 -7.42
C GLU A 45 27.06 -7.96 -8.11
N MET A 46 27.03 -7.86 -9.44
CA MET A 46 25.80 -7.67 -10.21
C MET A 46 25.19 -9.02 -10.62
N ILE A 47 24.38 -9.57 -9.70
CA ILE A 47 23.52 -10.75 -9.87
C ILE A 47 24.33 -12.01 -10.29
N PRO A 48 25.03 -12.65 -9.34
CA PRO A 48 25.86 -13.86 -9.59
C PRO A 48 25.13 -14.96 -10.36
N ILE A 49 23.81 -15.04 -10.19
CA ILE A 49 22.96 -16.10 -10.73
C ILE A 49 22.72 -15.93 -12.23
N LEU A 50 22.65 -14.70 -12.76
CA LEU A 50 22.31 -14.48 -14.18
C LEU A 50 23.51 -14.74 -15.11
N GLY A 51 24.73 -14.40 -14.70
CA GLY A 51 25.93 -14.58 -15.52
C GLY A 51 26.15 -16.02 -15.99
N VAL A 52 25.85 -17.00 -15.12
CA VAL A 52 25.99 -18.44 -15.39
C VAL A 52 25.04 -18.92 -16.51
N TYR A 53 23.81 -18.39 -16.56
CA TYR A 53 22.79 -18.83 -17.53
C TYR A 53 22.79 -18.03 -18.83
N MET A 54 23.32 -16.81 -18.83
CA MET A 54 23.28 -15.91 -19.98
C MET A 54 24.40 -16.19 -21.00
N GLY A 55 25.62 -16.47 -20.54
CA GLY A 55 26.78 -16.61 -21.43
C GLY A 55 26.99 -15.36 -22.32
N LYS A 56 27.53 -15.55 -23.54
CA LYS A 56 27.84 -14.43 -24.45
C LYS A 56 26.59 -13.59 -24.80
N PRO A 57 26.67 -12.25 -24.85
CA PRO A 57 25.55 -11.40 -25.21
C PRO A 57 25.05 -11.71 -26.62
N VAL A 58 23.75 -11.54 -26.85
CA VAL A 58 23.14 -11.62 -28.19
C VAL A 58 22.88 -10.21 -28.71
N GLY A 59 22.92 -10.02 -30.02
CA GLY A 59 22.62 -8.71 -30.61
C GLY A 59 21.19 -8.24 -30.35
N LEU A 60 20.98 -6.92 -30.42
CA LEU A 60 19.68 -6.27 -30.16
C LEU A 60 18.54 -6.83 -31.03
N ALA A 61 18.82 -7.19 -32.28
CA ALA A 61 17.82 -7.81 -33.16
C ALA A 61 17.30 -9.15 -32.62
N THR A 62 18.18 -9.94 -31.98
CA THR A 62 17.79 -11.20 -31.34
C THR A 62 16.96 -10.94 -30.08
N LEU A 63 17.33 -9.94 -29.27
CA LEU A 63 16.53 -9.53 -28.11
C LEU A 63 15.12 -9.07 -28.53
N LYS A 64 15.00 -8.23 -29.56
CA LYS A 64 13.70 -7.80 -30.11
C LYS A 64 12.83 -8.98 -30.56
N ARG A 65 13.45 -9.95 -31.24
CA ARG A 65 12.75 -11.18 -31.65
C ARG A 65 12.27 -11.99 -30.45
N TRP A 66 13.10 -12.13 -29.41
CA TRP A 66 12.70 -12.85 -28.19
C TRP A 66 11.62 -12.10 -27.42
N SER A 67 11.75 -10.78 -27.28
CA SER A 67 10.79 -9.97 -26.55
C SER A 67 9.41 -10.00 -27.18
N SER A 68 9.35 -9.98 -28.52
CA SER A 68 8.12 -10.13 -29.27
C SER A 68 7.58 -11.56 -29.22
N ARG A 69 8.43 -12.58 -29.39
CA ARG A 69 7.99 -13.99 -29.37
C ARG A 69 7.39 -14.42 -28.03
N TYR A 70 7.92 -13.91 -26.93
CA TYR A 70 7.53 -14.30 -25.58
C TYR A 70 6.80 -13.18 -24.81
N ASN A 71 6.27 -12.18 -25.53
CA ASN A 71 5.49 -11.06 -24.99
C ASN A 71 6.09 -10.46 -23.71
N TRP A 72 7.39 -10.12 -23.73
CA TRP A 72 8.11 -9.73 -22.52
C TRP A 72 7.45 -8.58 -21.76
N LYS A 73 6.88 -7.60 -22.47
CA LYS A 73 6.20 -6.46 -21.83
C LYS A 73 5.00 -6.92 -20.99
N GLU A 74 4.04 -7.61 -21.60
CA GLU A 74 2.84 -8.12 -20.92
C GLU A 74 3.21 -9.07 -19.78
N ARG A 75 4.20 -9.95 -20.03
CA ARG A 75 4.70 -10.89 -19.02
C ARG A 75 5.34 -10.16 -17.83
N THR A 76 6.08 -9.08 -18.08
CA THR A 76 6.67 -8.26 -17.02
C THR A 76 5.61 -7.48 -16.25
N GLU A 77 4.58 -6.95 -16.91
CA GLU A 77 3.44 -6.30 -16.24
C GLU A 77 2.69 -7.28 -15.32
N LEU A 78 2.46 -8.51 -15.79
CA LEU A 78 1.88 -9.57 -14.98
C LEU A 78 2.77 -9.93 -13.79
N LYS A 79 4.09 -10.13 -14.02
CA LYS A 79 5.07 -10.36 -12.95
C LYS A 79 5.00 -9.29 -11.87
N ASN A 80 5.04 -8.03 -12.28
CA ASN A 80 5.04 -6.91 -11.35
C ASN A 80 3.74 -6.87 -10.53
N THR A 81 2.61 -7.21 -11.15
CA THR A 81 1.33 -7.28 -10.45
C THR A 81 1.34 -8.41 -9.40
N GLU A 82 1.80 -9.59 -9.77
CA GLU A 82 1.95 -10.74 -8.85
C GLU A 82 2.91 -10.43 -7.70
N ASP A 83 4.07 -9.85 -8.00
CA ASP A 83 5.06 -9.46 -6.99
C ASP A 83 4.50 -8.41 -6.03
N LEU A 84 3.73 -7.43 -6.53
CA LEU A 84 3.06 -6.44 -5.69
C LEU A 84 2.00 -7.07 -4.78
N GLU A 85 1.24 -8.05 -5.28
CA GLU A 85 0.26 -8.78 -4.49
C GLU A 85 0.92 -9.64 -3.40
N ASP A 86 2.00 -10.36 -3.73
CA ASP A 86 2.75 -11.12 -2.74
C ASP A 86 3.38 -10.18 -1.70
N MET A 87 4.00 -9.07 -2.12
CA MET A 87 4.49 -8.07 -1.18
C MET A 87 3.38 -7.55 -0.27
N ARG A 88 2.22 -7.17 -0.81
CA ARG A 88 1.06 -6.74 0.00
C ARG A 88 0.64 -7.81 1.00
N PHE A 89 0.61 -9.07 0.58
CA PHE A 89 0.30 -10.20 1.45
C PHE A 89 1.35 -10.36 2.57
N GLN A 90 2.64 -10.32 2.25
CA GLN A 90 3.72 -10.38 3.23
C GLN A 90 3.66 -9.19 4.20
N PHE A 91 3.43 -7.97 3.71
CA PHE A 91 3.26 -6.79 4.54
C PHE A 91 2.08 -6.94 5.51
N LYS A 92 0.94 -7.46 5.03
CA LYS A 92 -0.22 -7.75 5.88
C LYS A 92 0.13 -8.77 6.96
N LYS A 93 0.83 -9.85 6.60
CA LYS A 93 1.29 -10.89 7.55
C LYS A 93 2.26 -10.35 8.59
N ILE A 94 3.20 -9.51 8.18
CA ILE A 94 4.16 -8.84 9.07
C ILE A 94 3.42 -7.92 10.04
N LYS A 95 2.50 -7.08 9.54
CA LYS A 95 1.68 -6.19 10.36
C LYS A 95 0.88 -6.98 11.40
N GLN A 96 0.19 -8.05 10.99
CA GLN A 96 -0.56 -8.92 11.89
C GLN A 96 0.34 -9.58 12.95
N THR A 97 1.49 -10.11 12.53
CA THR A 97 2.44 -10.75 13.44
C THR A 97 3.00 -9.75 14.45
N ARG A 98 3.30 -8.53 14.02
CA ARG A 98 3.80 -7.45 14.87
C ARG A 98 2.74 -7.03 15.90
N ALA A 99 1.51 -6.78 15.47
CA ALA A 99 0.39 -6.44 16.35
C ALA A 99 0.17 -7.53 17.41
N TYR A 100 0.14 -8.81 17.00
CA TYR A 100 0.02 -9.95 17.91
C TYR A 100 1.15 -10.01 18.95
N LYS A 101 2.40 -9.82 18.53
CA LYS A 101 3.55 -9.80 19.45
C LYS A 101 3.47 -8.65 20.45
N ILE A 102 3.06 -7.46 20.02
CA ILE A 102 2.87 -6.31 20.90
C ILE A 102 1.78 -6.59 21.94
N ALA A 103 0.65 -7.17 21.53
CA ALA A 103 -0.44 -7.54 22.44
C ALA A 103 0.01 -8.55 23.51
N ILE A 104 0.74 -9.61 23.11
CA ILE A 104 1.30 -10.59 24.07
C ILE A 104 2.27 -9.95 25.04
N LEU A 105 3.16 -9.07 24.56
CA LEU A 105 4.11 -8.40 25.43
C LEU A 105 3.41 -7.48 26.43
N LEU A 106 2.38 -6.76 25.98
CA LEU A 106 1.56 -5.91 26.85
C LEU A 106 0.90 -6.73 27.96
N ASP A 107 0.26 -7.85 27.61
CA ASP A 107 -0.39 -8.79 28.54
C ASP A 107 0.60 -9.32 29.58
N ARG A 108 1.76 -9.81 29.14
CA ARG A 108 2.83 -10.30 30.04
C ARG A 108 3.34 -9.22 31.00
N VAL A 109 3.44 -7.97 30.53
CA VAL A 109 3.85 -6.87 31.39
C VAL A 109 2.76 -6.58 32.42
N LEU A 110 1.49 -6.50 32.02
CA LEU A 110 0.37 -6.31 32.95
C LEU A 110 0.34 -7.38 34.04
N ASP A 111 0.43 -8.66 33.66
CA ASP A 111 0.50 -9.78 34.60
C ASP A 111 1.66 -9.65 35.60
N ARG A 112 2.84 -9.30 35.09
CA ARG A 112 4.02 -9.08 35.94
C ARG A 112 3.77 -7.95 36.93
N LEU A 113 3.29 -6.79 36.47
CA LEU A 113 3.04 -5.63 37.32
C LEU A 113 1.96 -5.93 38.37
N SER A 114 0.90 -6.67 38.01
CA SER A 114 -0.15 -7.10 38.95
C SER A 114 0.44 -7.92 40.09
N ARG A 115 1.25 -8.96 39.79
CA ARG A 115 1.89 -9.78 40.82
C ARG A 115 2.83 -8.99 41.72
N GLN A 116 3.53 -7.99 41.18
CA GLN A 116 4.41 -7.14 41.98
C GLN A 116 3.62 -6.24 42.93
N LEU A 117 2.48 -5.71 42.50
CA LEU A 117 1.57 -4.93 43.36
C LEU A 117 0.97 -5.79 44.47
N ASP A 118 0.55 -7.03 44.16
CA ASP A 118 0.04 -7.97 45.17
C ASP A 118 1.08 -8.30 46.25
N GLN A 119 2.36 -8.22 45.89
CA GLN A 119 3.50 -8.40 46.81
C GLN A 119 3.90 -7.12 47.55
N GLY A 120 3.17 -6.01 47.36
CA GLY A 120 3.48 -4.71 47.97
C GLY A 120 4.75 -4.05 47.44
N MET A 121 5.26 -4.47 46.28
CA MET A 121 6.46 -3.90 45.68
C MET A 121 6.16 -2.62 44.90
N TYR A 122 7.14 -1.72 44.83
CA TYR A 122 7.07 -0.56 43.94
C TYR A 122 7.20 -0.99 42.48
N VAL A 123 6.33 -0.46 41.61
CA VAL A 123 6.26 -0.86 40.20
C VAL A 123 6.42 0.36 39.28
N SER A 124 7.39 0.28 38.37
CA SER A 124 7.58 1.27 37.30
C SER A 124 6.67 0.97 36.10
N THR A 125 5.93 1.98 35.64
CA THR A 125 4.92 1.85 34.57
C THR A 125 5.44 2.24 33.18
N ARG A 126 6.73 2.55 33.04
CA ARG A 126 7.32 3.03 31.77
C ARG A 126 7.18 2.03 30.62
N ASP A 127 7.48 0.76 30.88
CA ASP A 127 7.39 -0.30 29.86
C ASP A 127 5.92 -0.55 29.47
N LEU A 128 5.03 -0.52 30.46
CA LEU A 128 3.58 -0.64 30.25
C LEU A 128 3.07 0.49 29.36
N TYR A 129 3.42 1.74 29.66
CA TYR A 129 3.02 2.89 28.85
C TYR A 129 3.56 2.80 27.43
N THR A 130 4.81 2.36 27.25
CA THR A 130 5.41 2.20 25.93
C THR A 130 4.70 1.12 25.10
N LEU A 131 4.46 -0.06 25.68
CA LEU A 131 3.75 -1.15 25.01
C LEU A 131 2.29 -0.80 24.73
N TRP A 132 1.62 -0.09 25.65
CA TRP A 132 0.27 0.41 25.45
C TRP A 132 0.19 1.38 24.26
N LYS A 133 1.14 2.34 24.15
CA LYS A 133 1.22 3.24 22.99
C LYS A 133 1.42 2.46 21.69
N MET A 134 2.36 1.51 21.68
CA MET A 134 2.61 0.66 20.51
C MET A 134 1.36 -0.12 20.13
N HIS A 135 0.66 -0.72 21.09
CA HIS A 135 -0.57 -1.47 20.85
C HIS A 135 -1.66 -0.60 20.23
N ARG A 136 -1.88 0.62 20.76
CA ARG A 136 -2.83 1.58 20.18
C ARG A 136 -2.51 1.93 18.73
N VAL A 137 -1.24 2.16 18.40
CA VAL A 137 -0.82 2.44 17.02
C VAL A 137 -1.15 1.27 16.09
N GLU A 138 -0.91 0.04 16.52
CA GLU A 138 -1.22 -1.14 15.69
C GLU A 138 -2.73 -1.29 15.42
N GLU A 139 -3.56 -0.97 16.41
CA GLU A 139 -5.03 -0.94 16.31
C GLU A 139 -5.56 0.29 15.54
N GLY A 140 -4.68 1.18 15.06
CA GLY A 140 -5.08 2.41 14.38
C GLY A 140 -5.72 3.45 15.31
N LEU A 141 -5.56 3.29 16.62
CA LEU A 141 -6.07 4.21 17.62
C LEU A 141 -5.06 5.35 17.82
N SER A 142 -5.57 6.59 17.92
CA SER A 142 -4.75 7.74 18.28
C SER A 142 -4.08 7.50 19.64
N ILE A 143 -2.80 7.87 19.78
CA ILE A 143 -2.07 7.83 21.05
C ILE A 143 -2.38 9.06 21.93
N GLY A 144 -3.04 10.06 21.34
CA GLY A 144 -3.29 11.36 21.96
C GLY A 144 -2.05 12.26 21.91
N ASN A 145 -2.18 13.37 21.18
CA ASN A 145 -1.88 14.68 21.74
C ASN A 145 -3.25 15.38 21.81
N TYR A 146 -3.71 15.74 23.01
CA TYR A 146 -4.49 16.96 23.16
C TYR A 146 -3.47 18.04 23.59
N GLN A 147 -3.29 19.22 23.00
CA GLN A 147 -4.19 20.02 22.16
C GLN A 147 -4.78 19.27 21.00
N VAL A 148 -6.05 18.92 21.16
CA VAL A 148 -6.87 18.60 20.03
C VAL A 148 -7.17 19.94 19.45
N ILE A 149 -6.42 20.24 18.39
CA ILE A 149 -7.01 20.94 17.28
C ILE A 149 -8.00 19.93 16.68
N THR A 150 -9.14 19.76 17.36
CA THR A 150 -10.39 19.70 16.62
C THR A 150 -10.31 20.97 15.79
N TYR A 151 -10.40 20.87 14.48
CA TYR A 151 -11.04 21.95 13.75
C TYR A 151 -12.47 21.99 14.29
N GLN A 152 -12.66 22.48 15.53
CA GLN A 152 -13.82 23.29 15.80
C GLN A 152 -13.63 24.39 14.77
N GLN A 153 -14.46 24.37 13.73
CA GLN A 153 -14.68 25.58 12.96
C GLN A 153 -14.77 26.69 14.01
N PRO A 154 -13.99 27.77 13.87
CA PRO A 154 -14.17 28.92 14.75
C PRO A 154 -15.67 29.18 14.85
N PRO A 155 -16.22 29.46 16.05
CA PRO A 155 -17.65 29.66 16.22
C PRO A 155 -18.11 30.54 15.07
N ALA A 156 -19.05 30.04 14.27
CA ALA A 156 -19.42 30.67 13.00
C ALA A 156 -19.60 32.16 13.26
N GLU A 157 -18.90 33.00 12.50
CA GLU A 157 -19.07 34.45 12.60
C GLU A 157 -20.58 34.73 12.49
N PRO A 158 -21.15 35.60 13.34
CA PRO A 158 -22.56 35.92 13.26
C PRO A 158 -22.85 36.35 11.82
N LYS A 159 -23.78 35.63 11.17
CA LYS A 159 -24.12 35.82 9.75
C LYS A 159 -24.33 37.29 9.47
N SER A 160 -23.72 37.80 8.40
CA SER A 160 -23.92 39.18 8.01
C SER A 160 -25.39 39.42 7.64
N PRO A 161 -25.91 40.66 7.71
CA PRO A 161 -27.29 40.96 7.32
C PRO A 161 -27.61 40.49 5.89
N GLU A 162 -26.63 40.50 4.99
CA GLU A 162 -26.77 40.04 3.60
C GLU A 162 -26.91 38.51 3.52
N GLU A 163 -26.16 37.76 4.34
CA GLU A 163 -26.25 36.30 4.41
C GLU A 163 -27.56 35.82 5.02
N ILE A 164 -28.10 36.54 6.00
CA ILE A 164 -29.42 36.24 6.61
C ILE A 164 -30.53 36.43 5.57
N GLU A 165 -30.45 37.48 4.75
CA GLU A 165 -31.44 37.73 3.70
C GLU A 165 -31.34 36.67 2.58
N LEU A 166 -30.11 36.26 2.24
CA LEU A 166 -29.89 35.20 1.25
C LEU A 166 -30.45 33.85 1.72
N ASP A 167 -30.21 33.50 2.98
CA ASP A 167 -30.74 32.28 3.59
C ASP A 167 -32.27 32.28 3.59
N LYS A 168 -32.88 33.43 3.88
CA LYS A 168 -34.33 33.59 3.85
C LYS A 168 -34.90 33.42 2.43
N GLN A 169 -34.22 33.95 1.42
CA GLN A 169 -34.60 33.75 0.01
C GLN A 169 -34.48 32.30 -0.43
N ILE A 170 -33.45 31.59 0.05
CA ILE A 170 -33.27 30.16 -0.22
C ILE A 170 -34.39 29.35 0.45
N GLU A 171 -34.73 29.66 1.70
CA GLU A 171 -35.79 28.99 2.44
C GLU A 171 -37.17 29.22 1.79
N GLU A 172 -37.46 30.45 1.35
CA GLU A 172 -38.67 30.78 0.59
C GLU A 172 -38.74 30.04 -0.77
N ALA A 173 -37.60 29.92 -1.48
CA ALA A 173 -37.54 29.19 -2.74
C ALA A 173 -37.74 27.67 -2.56
N VAL A 174 -37.18 27.09 -1.49
CA VAL A 174 -37.35 25.68 -1.12
C VAL A 174 -38.80 25.41 -0.74
N ASP A 175 -39.42 26.27 0.06
CA ASP A 175 -40.83 26.18 0.42
C ASP A 175 -41.76 26.27 -0.80
N GLN A 176 -41.46 27.17 -1.73
CA GLN A 176 -42.21 27.28 -2.99
C GLN A 176 -42.06 26.02 -3.84
N PHE A 177 -40.85 25.46 -3.93
CA PHE A 177 -40.61 24.21 -4.65
C PHE A 177 -41.41 23.05 -4.05
N HIS A 178 -41.39 22.89 -2.72
CA HIS A 178 -42.17 21.85 -2.04
C HIS A 178 -43.69 22.05 -2.19
N LYS A 179 -44.18 23.30 -2.13
CA LYS A 179 -45.60 23.61 -2.37
C LYS A 179 -46.05 23.33 -3.80
N ASN A 180 -45.20 23.59 -4.79
CA ASN A 180 -45.50 23.29 -6.19
C ASN A 180 -45.48 21.79 -6.46
N LYS A 181 -44.52 21.06 -5.88
CA LYS A 181 -44.46 19.60 -5.96
C LYS A 181 -45.69 18.93 -5.32
N HIS A 182 -46.20 19.47 -4.22
CA HIS A 182 -47.43 18.99 -3.60
C HIS A 182 -48.72 19.34 -4.37
N LYS A 183 -48.71 20.34 -5.26
CA LYS A 183 -49.85 20.63 -6.15
C LYS A 183 -49.90 19.69 -7.36
N ASP A 184 -48.75 19.30 -7.89
CA ASP A 184 -48.67 18.35 -9.01
C ASP A 184 -49.04 16.91 -8.61
N ASP A 185 -48.94 16.57 -7.32
CA ASP A 185 -49.28 15.25 -6.75
C ASP A 185 -50.74 15.13 -6.24
N GLN A 186 -51.60 16.15 -6.41
CA GLN A 186 -53.04 16.00 -6.12
C GLN A 186 -53.79 15.51 -7.37
N PRO A 187 -54.45 14.34 -7.33
CA PRO A 187 -55.20 13.84 -8.47
C PRO A 187 -56.40 14.76 -8.74
N THR A 188 -56.52 15.21 -9.99
CA THR A 188 -57.72 15.86 -10.49
C THR A 188 -58.85 14.83 -10.45
N ILE A 189 -59.75 14.96 -9.48
CA ILE A 189 -61.01 14.20 -9.49
C ILE A 189 -61.89 14.86 -10.55
N THR A 190 -62.01 14.20 -11.70
CA THR A 190 -63.07 14.42 -12.70
C THR A 190 -63.83 13.13 -12.85
#